data_AF-A0A920EEW7-F1
#
_entry.id   AF-A0A920EEW7-F1
#
_cell.length_a   1.000
_cell.length_b   1.000
_cell.length_c   1.000
_cell.angle_alpha   90.00
_cell.angle_beta   90.00
_cell.angle_gamma   90.00
#
_symmetry.space_group_name_H-M   'P 1'
#
loop_
_entity.id
_entity.type
_entity.pdbx_description
1 polymer ?
#
loop_
_entity_poly.entity_id
_entity_poly.type
_entity_poly.pdbx_seq_one_letter_code
_entity_poly.pdbx_strand_id
1 'polypeptide(L)'
;MNVRRTAEEFIKLGCAGIIIEDQVLPKRCGHTPGKEVVNREESYDRIKAVADIRDDVGDIVIIGRTDANHTHDLDEAIIRGQEYHKLGADIVFIEAPKNIEEMKIICKEIPAKKIINLLEGGITPILPLHSIEELGFNIAFHPLTLLAASMSSMKNVLELLKQNKPTDDHMLNFNEIKETIGFNKYYKTISQYNSMNKNNKINE
;
A
#
# COMPACT_ATOMS: atom_id res chain seq x y z
N MET A 1 -3.19 15.90 -17.60
CA MET A 1 -4.67 15.86 -17.45
C MET A 1 -5.19 14.58 -16.79
N ASN A 2 -4.88 13.37 -17.27
CA ASN A 2 -5.40 12.13 -16.65
C ASN A 2 -5.01 11.99 -15.17
N VAL A 3 -3.76 12.28 -14.81
CA VAL A 3 -3.29 12.27 -13.41
C VAL A 3 -4.10 13.24 -12.53
N ARG A 4 -4.35 14.48 -13.01
CA ARG A 4 -5.19 15.47 -12.31
C ARG A 4 -6.58 14.91 -12.01
N ARG A 5 -7.24 14.35 -13.04
CA ARG A 5 -8.58 13.77 -12.89
C ARG A 5 -8.58 12.62 -11.89
N THR A 6 -7.60 11.72 -11.94
CA THR A 6 -7.49 10.61 -10.97
C THR A 6 -7.35 11.13 -9.54
N ALA A 7 -6.48 12.13 -9.32
CA ALA A 7 -6.30 12.72 -8.00
C ALA A 7 -7.58 13.40 -7.47
N GLU A 8 -8.27 14.17 -8.32
CA GLU A 8 -9.57 14.78 -7.96
C GLU A 8 -10.60 13.73 -7.53
N GLU A 9 -10.71 12.60 -8.25
CA GLU A 9 -11.62 11.51 -7.88
C GLU A 9 -11.21 10.84 -6.56
N PHE A 10 -9.91 10.62 -6.32
CA PHE A 10 -9.42 10.05 -5.05
C PHE A 10 -9.76 10.96 -3.86
N ILE A 11 -9.60 12.28 -4.02
CA ILE A 11 -9.97 13.26 -3.00
C ILE A 11 -11.48 13.18 -2.72
N LYS A 12 -12.31 13.19 -3.77
CA LYS A 12 -13.78 13.12 -3.64
C LYS A 12 -14.27 11.81 -3.01
N LEU A 13 -13.57 10.70 -3.23
CA LEU A 13 -13.86 9.41 -2.61
C LEU A 13 -13.43 9.32 -1.13
N GLY A 14 -12.74 10.35 -0.61
CA GLY A 14 -12.25 10.36 0.76
C GLY A 14 -11.01 9.49 0.98
N CYS A 15 -10.21 9.24 -0.06
CA CYS A 15 -8.95 8.53 0.09
C CYS A 15 -7.95 9.36 0.90
N ALA A 16 -7.25 8.73 1.84
CA ALA A 16 -6.26 9.40 2.69
C ALA A 16 -4.96 9.76 1.95
N GLY A 17 -4.64 9.07 0.86
CA GLY A 17 -3.41 9.28 0.11
C GLY A 17 -3.44 8.65 -1.28
N ILE A 18 -2.50 9.07 -2.13
CA ILE A 18 -2.30 8.58 -3.49
C ILE A 18 -0.81 8.37 -3.76
N ILE A 19 -0.47 7.27 -4.45
CA ILE A 19 0.88 7.00 -4.92
C ILE A 19 0.94 7.32 -6.41
N ILE A 20 1.90 8.18 -6.79
CA ILE A 20 2.18 8.53 -8.17
C ILE A 20 3.59 8.05 -8.52
N GLU A 21 3.70 7.24 -9.57
CA GLU A 21 4.96 6.64 -10.01
C GLU A 21 5.44 7.17 -11.37
N ASP A 22 6.71 6.88 -11.68
CA ASP A 22 7.39 7.32 -12.90
C ASP A 22 7.57 6.23 -13.95
N GLN A 23 6.89 5.09 -13.84
CA GLN A 23 6.97 4.07 -14.88
C GLN A 23 6.29 4.52 -16.20
N VAL A 24 6.82 4.00 -17.30
CA VAL A 24 6.15 3.99 -18.61
C VAL A 24 4.90 3.10 -18.51
N LEU A 25 3.82 3.50 -19.18
CA LEU A 25 2.60 2.69 -19.26
C LEU A 25 2.71 1.65 -20.41
N PRO A 26 2.27 0.40 -20.22
CA PRO A 26 1.71 -0.18 -19.00
C PRO A 26 2.79 -0.50 -17.95
N LYS A 27 2.51 -0.18 -16.68
CA LYS A 27 3.44 -0.41 -15.56
C LYS A 27 3.66 -1.88 -15.26
N ARG A 28 4.80 -2.18 -14.62
CA ARG A 28 5.17 -3.50 -14.10
C ARG A 28 5.38 -3.47 -12.59
N CYS A 29 5.42 -4.65 -11.96
CA CYS A 29 5.73 -4.75 -10.55
C CYS A 29 7.18 -4.29 -10.29
N GLY A 30 7.39 -3.48 -9.26
CA GLY A 30 8.70 -2.91 -8.91
C GLY A 30 9.80 -3.94 -8.63
N HIS A 31 9.44 -5.20 -8.36
CA HIS A 31 10.38 -6.30 -8.16
C HIS A 31 10.53 -7.22 -9.39
N THR A 32 9.97 -6.86 -10.56
CA THR A 32 10.05 -7.67 -11.81
C THR A 32 10.97 -7.03 -12.85
N PRO A 33 11.60 -7.82 -13.76
CA PRO A 33 12.46 -7.29 -14.82
C PRO A 33 11.74 -6.48 -15.91
N GLY A 34 12.52 -5.65 -16.62
CA GLY A 34 12.09 -4.91 -17.80
C GLY A 34 11.16 -3.73 -17.49
N LYS A 35 11.37 -3.10 -16.34
CA LYS A 35 10.76 -1.81 -16.01
C LYS A 35 11.43 -0.71 -16.82
N GLU A 36 10.66 0.29 -17.18
CA GLU A 36 11.16 1.53 -17.78
C GLU A 36 10.49 2.68 -17.05
N VAL A 37 11.24 3.75 -16.84
CA VAL A 37 10.72 4.99 -16.27
C VAL A 37 10.72 6.09 -17.32
N VAL A 38 9.74 6.98 -17.24
CA VAL A 38 9.68 8.16 -18.11
C VAL A 38 10.82 9.11 -17.80
N ASN A 39 11.04 10.07 -18.70
CA ASN A 39 12.01 11.13 -18.45
C ASN A 39 11.62 11.95 -17.20
N ARG A 40 12.58 12.70 -16.66
CA ARG A 40 12.40 13.48 -15.43
C ARG A 40 11.27 14.50 -15.53
N GLU A 41 11.19 15.23 -16.63
CA GLU A 41 10.17 16.27 -16.83
C GLU A 41 8.75 15.68 -16.74
N GLU A 42 8.52 14.56 -17.42
CA GLU A 42 7.22 13.89 -17.36
C GLU A 42 6.92 13.36 -15.95
N SER A 43 7.89 12.79 -15.23
CA SER A 43 7.63 12.31 -13.87
C SER A 43 7.35 13.45 -12.88
N TYR A 44 8.04 14.58 -13.04
CA TYR A 44 7.82 15.80 -12.27
C TYR A 44 6.44 16.40 -12.53
N ASP A 45 6.02 16.48 -13.79
CA ASP A 45 4.69 16.97 -14.17
C ASP A 45 3.56 16.13 -13.55
N ARG A 46 3.78 14.82 -13.37
CA ARG A 46 2.80 13.94 -12.70
C ARG A 46 2.63 14.30 -11.22
N ILE A 47 3.73 14.53 -10.48
CA ILE A 47 3.66 14.94 -9.06
C ILE A 47 3.02 16.32 -8.94
N LYS A 48 3.51 17.28 -9.73
CA LYS A 48 2.99 18.65 -9.73
C LYS A 48 1.49 18.68 -10.07
N ALA A 49 1.04 17.87 -11.02
CA ALA A 49 -0.37 17.76 -11.36
C ALA A 49 -1.26 17.35 -10.16
N VAL A 50 -0.77 16.51 -9.25
CA VAL A 50 -1.49 16.13 -8.03
C VAL A 50 -1.41 17.22 -6.96
N ALA A 51 -0.24 17.83 -6.78
CA ALA A 51 -0.09 18.95 -5.86
C ALA A 51 -1.02 20.12 -6.22
N ASP A 52 -1.05 20.51 -7.50
CA ASP A 52 -1.90 21.59 -7.99
C ASP A 52 -3.40 21.33 -7.73
N ILE A 53 -3.89 20.09 -7.90
CA ILE A 53 -5.32 19.78 -7.71
C ILE A 53 -5.70 19.58 -6.23
N ARG A 54 -4.73 19.22 -5.37
CA ARG A 54 -4.94 19.13 -3.92
C ARG A 54 -5.34 20.49 -3.34
N ASP A 55 -4.66 21.55 -3.77
CA ASP A 55 -4.94 22.92 -3.33
C ASP A 55 -6.32 23.42 -3.81
N ASP A 56 -6.80 22.91 -4.95
CA ASP A 56 -8.09 23.28 -5.55
C ASP A 56 -9.28 22.52 -4.93
N VAL A 57 -9.12 21.22 -4.62
CA VAL A 57 -10.24 20.30 -4.36
C VAL A 57 -10.31 19.83 -2.91
N GLY A 58 -9.17 19.59 -2.27
CA GLY A 58 -9.13 19.05 -0.92
C GLY A 58 -7.85 18.26 -0.61
N ASP A 59 -7.57 18.12 0.68
CA ASP A 59 -6.32 17.54 1.16
C ASP A 59 -6.20 16.03 0.86
N ILE A 60 -4.99 15.60 0.49
CA ILE A 60 -4.61 14.22 0.24
C ILE A 60 -3.10 14.07 0.41
N VAL A 61 -2.66 12.98 1.04
CA VAL A 61 -1.23 12.66 1.14
C VAL A 61 -0.70 12.22 -0.22
N ILE A 62 0.33 12.91 -0.72
CA ILE A 62 0.98 12.63 -1.99
C ILE A 62 2.25 11.81 -1.74
N ILE A 63 2.28 10.60 -2.26
CA ILE A 63 3.45 9.72 -2.23
C ILE A 63 4.09 9.70 -3.61
N GLY A 64 5.28 10.29 -3.73
CA GLY A 64 6.09 10.27 -4.95
C GLY A 64 6.95 9.01 -5.01
N ARG A 65 6.60 8.07 -5.89
CA ARG A 65 7.32 6.81 -6.10
C ARG A 65 8.25 6.91 -7.31
N THR A 66 9.48 6.41 -7.17
CA THR A 66 10.38 6.21 -8.33
C THR A 66 10.87 4.77 -8.41
N ASP A 67 10.83 4.21 -9.62
CA ASP A 67 11.39 2.91 -9.97
C ASP A 67 12.82 3.01 -10.54
N ALA A 68 13.40 4.22 -10.57
CA ALA A 68 14.66 4.52 -11.24
C ALA A 68 15.89 3.82 -10.65
N ASN A 69 15.87 3.40 -9.38
CA ASN A 69 17.00 2.66 -8.77
C ASN A 69 17.31 1.35 -9.52
N HIS A 70 16.27 0.72 -10.09
CA HIS A 70 16.46 -0.51 -10.85
C HIS A 70 16.84 -0.24 -12.31
N THR A 71 16.29 0.81 -12.93
CA THR A 71 16.46 1.05 -14.37
C THR A 71 17.70 1.88 -14.70
N HIS A 72 18.11 2.76 -13.77
CA HIS A 72 19.27 3.64 -13.89
C HIS A 72 20.26 3.29 -12.76
N ASP A 73 20.15 3.98 -11.64
CA ASP A 73 20.93 3.76 -10.43
C ASP A 73 20.30 4.51 -9.24
N LEU A 74 20.92 4.39 -8.07
CA LEU A 74 20.46 5.03 -6.85
C LEU A 74 20.52 6.57 -6.94
N ASP A 75 21.53 7.13 -7.60
CA ASP A 75 21.73 8.57 -7.70
C ASP A 75 20.59 9.23 -8.50
N GLU A 76 20.21 8.63 -9.63
CA GLU A 76 19.03 9.06 -10.40
C GLU A 76 17.75 8.99 -9.56
N ALA A 77 17.57 7.91 -8.79
CA ALA A 77 16.40 7.75 -7.94
C ALA A 77 16.35 8.82 -6.83
N ILE A 78 17.50 9.17 -6.24
CA ILE A 78 17.61 10.23 -5.23
C ILE A 78 17.29 11.58 -5.84
N ILE A 79 17.84 11.92 -7.01
CA ILE A 79 17.56 13.18 -7.70
C ILE A 79 16.06 13.32 -7.96
N ARG A 80 15.40 12.26 -8.45
CA ARG A 80 13.95 12.25 -8.64
C ARG A 80 13.20 12.40 -7.33
N GLY A 81 13.56 11.65 -6.29
CA GLY A 81 12.91 11.71 -4.99
C GLY A 81 13.00 13.09 -4.32
N GLN A 82 14.17 13.74 -4.39
CA GLN A 82 14.35 15.10 -3.89
C GLN A 82 13.46 16.10 -4.64
N GLU A 83 13.36 15.96 -5.97
CA GLU A 83 12.52 16.85 -6.76
C GLU A 83 11.03 16.59 -6.54
N TYR A 84 10.60 15.33 -6.40
CA TYR A 84 9.22 15.01 -6.02
C TYR A 84 8.82 15.68 -4.71
N HIS A 85 9.72 15.70 -3.71
CA HIS A 85 9.48 16.42 -2.46
C HIS A 85 9.30 17.93 -2.69
N LYS A 86 10.18 18.56 -3.48
CA LYS A 86 10.05 19.99 -3.81
C LYS A 86 8.76 20.33 -4.54
N LEU A 87 8.26 19.39 -5.35
CA LEU A 87 7.02 19.54 -6.13
C LEU A 87 5.75 19.21 -5.34
N GLY A 88 5.86 18.93 -4.04
CA GLY A 88 4.71 18.78 -3.14
C GLY A 88 4.40 17.34 -2.72
N ALA A 89 5.26 16.36 -3.03
CA ALA A 89 5.15 15.03 -2.43
C ALA A 89 5.49 15.10 -0.93
N ASP A 90 4.54 14.67 -0.09
CA ASP A 90 4.71 14.63 1.38
C ASP A 90 5.62 13.47 1.80
N ILE A 91 5.58 12.39 1.03
CA ILE A 91 6.35 11.16 1.27
C ILE A 91 7.02 10.74 -0.04
N VAL A 92 8.27 10.32 0.06
CA VAL A 92 9.04 9.78 -1.07
C VAL A 92 9.22 8.29 -0.90
N PHE A 93 9.06 7.56 -2.01
CA PHE A 93 9.17 6.12 -2.06
C PHE A 93 10.16 5.73 -3.16
N ILE A 94 11.40 5.43 -2.75
CA ILE A 94 12.41 4.84 -3.63
C ILE A 94 12.18 3.33 -3.69
N GLU A 95 11.78 2.81 -4.85
CA GLU A 95 11.48 1.38 -5.01
C GLU A 95 12.75 0.52 -4.99
N ALA A 96 12.63 -0.64 -4.35
CA ALA A 96 13.59 -1.74 -4.40
C ALA A 96 15.06 -1.37 -4.06
N PRO A 97 15.35 -0.71 -2.92
CA PRO A 97 16.72 -0.61 -2.44
C PRO A 97 17.32 -2.02 -2.29
N LYS A 98 18.53 -2.21 -2.81
CA LYS A 98 19.14 -3.54 -3.01
C LYS A 98 19.86 -4.07 -1.78
N ASN A 99 20.24 -3.18 -0.86
CA ASN A 99 20.97 -3.51 0.35
C ASN A 99 20.80 -2.41 1.42
N ILE A 100 21.31 -2.68 2.61
CA ILE A 100 21.22 -1.77 3.76
C ILE A 100 21.98 -0.45 3.52
N GLU A 101 23.06 -0.46 2.74
CA GLU A 101 23.80 0.76 2.43
C GLU A 101 22.99 1.71 1.54
N GLU A 102 22.30 1.19 0.51
CA GLU A 102 21.35 2.00 -0.26
C GLU A 102 20.25 2.57 0.64
N MET A 103 19.70 1.75 1.56
CA MET A 103 18.68 2.19 2.53
C MET A 103 19.16 3.37 3.39
N LYS A 104 20.41 3.32 3.88
CA LYS A 104 21.03 4.42 4.65
C LYS A 104 21.18 5.68 3.79
N ILE A 105 21.67 5.54 2.56
CA ILE A 105 21.85 6.68 1.64
C ILE A 105 20.50 7.34 1.35
N ILE A 106 19.47 6.55 1.03
CA ILE A 106 18.10 7.08 0.80
C ILE A 106 17.62 7.87 2.01
N CYS A 107 17.78 7.33 3.21
CA CYS A 107 17.33 7.99 4.44
C CYS A 107 18.08 9.28 4.74
N LYS A 108 19.36 9.35 4.35
CA LYS A 108 20.22 10.52 4.53
C LYS A 108 19.94 11.61 3.51
N GLU A 109 19.78 11.25 2.24
CA GLU A 109 19.76 12.20 1.11
C GLU A 109 18.34 12.70 0.76
N ILE A 110 17.28 11.99 1.17
CA ILE A 110 15.90 12.40 0.93
C ILE A 110 15.37 13.21 2.13
N PRO A 111 15.05 14.51 1.96
CA PRO A 111 14.57 15.37 3.06
C PRO A 111 13.09 15.16 3.42
N ALA A 112 12.38 14.27 2.73
CA ALA A 112 10.97 13.94 2.97
C ALA A 112 10.81 12.78 3.98
N LYS A 113 9.56 12.54 4.39
CA LYS A 113 9.18 11.24 4.97
C LYS A 113 9.40 10.15 3.93
N LYS A 114 9.75 8.93 4.37
CA LYS A 114 10.06 7.82 3.44
C LYS A 114 9.25 6.57 3.74
N ILE A 115 8.88 5.89 2.67
CA ILE A 115 8.32 4.55 2.69
C ILE A 115 9.41 3.55 2.30
N ILE A 116 9.40 2.40 2.96
CA ILE A 116 10.04 1.18 2.45
C ILE A 116 8.99 0.14 2.10
N ASN A 117 9.18 -0.54 0.97
CA ASN A 117 8.33 -1.63 0.54
C ASN A 117 9.00 -2.97 0.86
N LEU A 118 8.40 -3.73 1.78
CA LEU A 118 8.91 -5.01 2.25
C LEU A 118 8.12 -6.12 1.57
N LEU A 119 8.75 -6.76 0.59
CA LEU A 119 8.17 -7.84 -0.19
C LEU A 119 8.91 -9.15 0.08
N GLU A 120 8.18 -10.17 0.55
CA GLU A 120 8.73 -11.51 0.74
C GLU A 120 9.22 -12.10 -0.59
N GLY A 121 10.49 -12.50 -0.65
CA GLY A 121 11.13 -12.98 -1.87
C GLY A 121 11.48 -11.87 -2.88
N GLY A 122 11.34 -10.61 -2.50
CA GLY A 122 11.79 -9.46 -3.27
C GLY A 122 13.30 -9.20 -3.15
N ILE A 123 13.71 -8.09 -3.77
CA ILE A 123 15.13 -7.65 -3.82
C ILE A 123 15.55 -6.97 -2.52
N THR A 124 14.62 -6.24 -1.88
CA THR A 124 14.91 -5.44 -0.69
C THR A 124 15.06 -6.32 0.55
N PRO A 125 16.16 -6.18 1.33
CA PRO A 125 16.32 -6.90 2.59
C PRO A 125 15.18 -6.59 3.56
N ILE A 126 14.58 -7.63 4.14
CA ILE A 126 13.57 -7.49 5.19
C ILE A 126 14.29 -7.42 6.54
N LEU A 127 14.25 -6.24 7.15
CA LEU A 127 14.80 -5.99 8.48
C LEU A 127 13.68 -5.94 9.52
N PRO A 128 13.98 -6.13 10.81
CA PRO A 128 13.05 -5.81 11.88
C PRO A 128 12.57 -4.35 11.80
N LEU A 129 11.30 -4.09 12.14
CA LEU A 129 10.72 -2.74 12.03
C LEU A 129 11.49 -1.69 12.86
N HIS A 130 12.02 -2.05 14.04
CA HIS A 130 12.83 -1.14 14.84
C HIS A 130 14.10 -0.70 14.09
N SER A 131 14.77 -1.62 13.39
CA SER A 131 15.97 -1.30 12.61
C SER A 131 15.63 -0.41 11.41
N ILE A 132 14.45 -0.59 10.81
CA ILE A 132 13.94 0.24 9.71
C ILE A 132 13.66 1.67 10.19
N GLU A 133 13.06 1.81 11.37
CA GLU A 133 12.80 3.08 12.02
C GLU A 133 14.13 3.79 12.37
N GLU A 134 15.09 3.08 12.96
CA GLU A 134 16.43 3.60 13.28
C GLU A 134 17.19 4.09 12.04
N LEU A 135 17.01 3.45 10.88
CA LEU A 135 17.58 3.90 9.62
C LEU A 135 16.97 5.22 9.14
N GLY A 136 15.74 5.54 9.54
CA GLY A 136 15.06 6.79 9.23
C GLY A 136 13.91 6.69 8.23
N PHE A 137 13.38 5.47 7.97
CA PHE A 137 12.10 5.29 7.28
C PHE A 137 10.93 5.55 8.24
N ASN A 138 9.78 5.94 7.69
CA ASN A 138 8.60 6.33 8.48
C ASN A 138 7.42 5.38 8.33
N ILE A 139 7.37 4.65 7.21
CA ILE A 139 6.30 3.72 6.89
C ILE A 139 6.90 2.49 6.23
N ALA A 140 6.48 1.30 6.67
CA ALA A 140 6.79 0.03 6.03
C ALA A 140 5.53 -0.53 5.37
N PHE A 141 5.57 -0.76 4.06
CA PHE A 141 4.51 -1.43 3.33
C PHE A 141 4.77 -2.94 3.28
N HIS A 142 3.69 -3.69 3.50
CA HIS A 142 3.63 -5.15 3.43
C HIS A 142 2.56 -5.56 2.40
N PRO A 143 2.75 -5.22 1.11
CA PRO A 143 1.64 -5.22 0.15
C PRO A 143 1.10 -6.60 -0.18
N LEU A 144 1.95 -7.65 -0.13
CA LEU A 144 1.56 -9.02 -0.47
C LEU A 144 1.52 -9.97 0.72
N THR A 145 1.96 -9.55 1.92
CA THR A 145 2.10 -10.45 3.09
C THR A 145 0.79 -11.14 3.44
N LEU A 146 -0.31 -10.38 3.61
CA LEU A 146 -1.61 -10.96 3.95
C LEU A 146 -2.17 -11.78 2.79
N LEU A 147 -1.98 -11.36 1.55
CA LEU A 147 -2.42 -12.11 0.38
C LEU A 147 -1.72 -13.48 0.30
N ALA A 148 -0.39 -13.50 0.49
CA ALA A 148 0.41 -14.72 0.51
C ALA A 148 0.01 -15.63 1.69
N ALA A 149 -0.21 -15.07 2.88
CA ALA A 149 -0.68 -15.81 4.04
C ALA A 149 -2.06 -16.46 3.78
N SER A 150 -3.00 -15.70 3.23
CA SER A 150 -4.32 -16.21 2.84
C SER A 150 -4.21 -17.33 1.80
N MET A 151 -3.42 -17.12 0.74
CA MET A 151 -3.18 -18.14 -0.29
C MET A 151 -2.57 -19.43 0.29
N SER A 152 -1.64 -19.30 1.23
CA SER A 152 -1.03 -20.45 1.91
C SER A 152 -2.08 -21.24 2.69
N SER A 153 -2.90 -20.56 3.50
CA SER A 153 -3.98 -21.19 4.27
C SER A 153 -5.01 -21.87 3.36
N MET A 154 -5.46 -21.18 2.32
CA MET A 154 -6.40 -21.75 1.33
C MET A 154 -5.83 -23.00 0.66
N LYS A 155 -4.56 -22.99 0.24
CA LYS A 155 -3.91 -24.16 -0.36
C LYS A 155 -3.84 -25.34 0.61
N ASN A 156 -3.48 -25.10 1.87
CA ASN A 156 -3.40 -26.14 2.88
C ASN A 156 -4.77 -26.82 3.09
N VAL A 157 -5.83 -26.02 3.23
CA VAL A 157 -7.20 -26.53 3.45
C VAL A 157 -7.70 -27.30 2.23
N LEU A 158 -7.44 -26.83 1.01
CA LEU A 158 -7.79 -27.54 -0.22
C LEU A 158 -7.10 -28.90 -0.33
N GLU A 159 -5.84 -29.02 0.12
CA GLU A 159 -5.12 -30.29 0.11
C GLU A 159 -5.69 -31.28 1.13
N LEU A 160 -6.09 -30.81 2.31
CA LEU A 160 -6.79 -31.65 3.30
C LEU A 160 -8.13 -32.17 2.77
N LEU A 161 -8.91 -31.29 2.13
CA LEU A 161 -10.18 -31.66 1.50
C LEU A 161 -9.97 -32.71 0.40
N LYS A 162 -8.95 -32.54 -0.44
CA LYS A 162 -8.59 -33.52 -1.49
C LYS A 162 -8.23 -34.90 -0.91
N GLN A 163 -7.65 -34.93 0.29
CA GLN A 163 -7.30 -36.15 1.01
C GLN A 163 -8.44 -36.68 1.91
N ASN A 164 -9.60 -36.03 1.91
CA ASN A 164 -10.73 -36.33 2.78
C ASN A 164 -10.37 -36.31 4.28
N LYS A 165 -9.52 -35.36 4.68
CA LYS A 165 -9.10 -35.14 6.07
C LYS A 165 -9.91 -34.02 6.73
N PRO A 166 -10.09 -34.05 8.07
CA PRO A 166 -10.69 -32.95 8.82
C PRO A 166 -9.96 -31.61 8.60
N THR A 167 -10.66 -30.49 8.76
CA THR A 167 -10.12 -29.13 8.52
C THR A 167 -10.36 -28.17 9.69
N ASP A 168 -11.00 -28.64 10.75
CA ASP A 168 -11.51 -27.83 11.87
C ASP A 168 -10.40 -26.98 12.52
N ASP A 169 -9.19 -27.53 12.65
CA ASP A 169 -8.02 -26.85 13.24
C ASP A 169 -7.45 -25.70 12.38
N HIS A 170 -7.95 -25.54 11.16
CA HIS A 170 -7.47 -24.52 10.21
C HIS A 170 -8.49 -23.41 9.95
N MET A 171 -9.68 -23.48 10.56
CA MET A 171 -10.80 -22.57 10.30
C MET A 171 -11.07 -21.67 11.50
N LEU A 172 -11.59 -20.46 11.22
CA LEU A 172 -12.25 -19.66 12.25
C LEU A 172 -13.56 -20.36 12.65
N ASN A 173 -13.88 -20.33 13.94
CA ASN A 173 -15.17 -20.84 14.38
C ASN A 173 -16.31 -19.90 13.92
N PHE A 174 -17.55 -20.41 13.91
CA PHE A 174 -18.67 -19.65 13.37
C PHE A 174 -18.95 -18.33 14.12
N ASN A 175 -18.64 -18.24 15.42
CA ASN A 175 -18.79 -16.99 16.16
C ASN A 175 -17.75 -15.95 15.74
N GLU A 176 -16.50 -16.36 15.54
CA GLU A 176 -15.43 -15.48 15.02
C GLU A 176 -15.76 -14.98 13.61
N ILE A 177 -16.33 -15.84 12.74
CA ILE A 177 -16.78 -15.43 11.41
C ILE A 177 -17.86 -14.34 11.52
N LYS A 178 -18.91 -14.56 12.32
CA LYS A 178 -19.98 -13.58 12.54
C LYS A 178 -19.45 -12.25 13.07
N GLU A 179 -18.53 -12.31 14.01
CA GLU A 179 -17.88 -11.11 14.56
C GLU A 179 -17.09 -10.36 13.48
N THR A 180 -16.25 -11.09 12.74
CA THR A 180 -15.38 -10.55 11.68
C THR A 180 -16.18 -9.86 10.57
N ILE A 181 -17.29 -10.47 10.12
CA ILE A 181 -18.15 -9.89 9.07
C ILE A 181 -19.13 -8.84 9.60
N GLY A 182 -19.13 -8.56 10.91
CA GLY A 182 -19.84 -7.45 11.52
C GLY A 182 -21.29 -7.73 11.95
N PHE A 183 -21.70 -8.98 12.13
CA PHE A 183 -23.07 -9.32 12.58
C PHE A 183 -23.40 -8.69 13.94
N ASN A 184 -22.45 -8.69 14.86
CA ASN A 184 -22.64 -8.09 16.19
C ASN A 184 -22.98 -6.60 16.10
N LYS A 185 -22.30 -5.87 15.21
CA LYS A 185 -22.58 -4.46 14.94
C LYS A 185 -23.95 -4.28 14.30
N TYR A 186 -24.27 -5.08 13.29
CA TYR A 186 -25.57 -5.07 12.61
C TYR A 186 -26.75 -5.25 13.59
N TYR A 187 -26.71 -6.28 14.43
CA TYR A 187 -27.76 -6.53 15.41
C TYR A 187 -27.89 -5.42 16.46
N LYS A 188 -26.76 -4.87 16.92
CA LYS A 188 -26.76 -3.71 17.83
C LYS A 188 -27.36 -2.46 17.18
N THR A 189 -27.14 -2.25 15.89
CA THR A 189 -27.77 -1.14 15.15
C THR A 189 -29.26 -1.36 15.01
N ILE A 190 -29.70 -2.57 14.68
CA ILE A 190 -31.13 -2.88 14.50
C ILE A 190 -31.93 -2.75 15.79
N SER A 191 -31.38 -3.12 16.94
CA SER A 191 -32.10 -3.05 18.22
C SER A 191 -32.50 -1.62 18.63
N GLN A 192 -31.90 -0.60 18.01
CA GLN A 192 -32.26 0.81 18.18
C GLN A 192 -33.56 1.19 17.46
N TYR A 193 -34.03 0.37 16.53
CA TYR A 193 -35.25 0.61 15.75
C TYR A 193 -36.43 -0.20 16.30
N ASN A 194 -37.35 0.51 16.96
CA ASN A 194 -38.50 -0.07 17.68
C ASN A 194 -39.42 -0.96 16.82
N SER A 195 -39.45 -0.78 15.50
CA SER A 195 -40.24 -1.62 14.58
C SER A 195 -39.72 -3.06 14.50
N MET A 196 -38.42 -3.28 14.70
CA MET A 196 -37.81 -4.62 14.66
C MET A 196 -37.84 -5.34 16.02
N ASN A 197 -37.94 -4.60 17.13
CA ASN A 197 -38.05 -5.19 18.47
C ASN A 197 -39.38 -5.93 18.73
N LYS A 198 -40.43 -5.70 17.91
CA LYS A 198 -41.71 -6.42 18.02
C LYS A 198 -41.66 -7.85 17.46
N ASN A 199 -40.70 -8.18 16.59
CA ASN A 199 -40.60 -9.48 15.93
C ASN A 199 -39.55 -10.42 16.55
N ASN A 200 -38.70 -9.95 17.47
CA ASN A 200 -37.66 -10.76 18.12
C ASN A 200 -38.15 -11.59 19.32
N LYS A 201 -39.46 -11.80 19.48
CA LYS A 201 -40.02 -12.76 20.45
C LYS A 201 -40.19 -14.19 19.90
N ILE A 202 -39.58 -14.48 18.75
CA ILE A 202 -39.59 -15.81 18.14
C ILE A 202 -38.13 -16.26 18.09
N ASN A 203 -37.81 -17.32 18.84
CA ASN A 203 -36.49 -17.96 19.04
C ASN A 203 -35.78 -17.57 20.35
N GLU A 204 -36.40 -17.97 21.48
CA GLU A 204 -35.65 -18.59 22.58
C GLU A 204 -35.30 -20.04 22.21
#